data_AF-A0A0F9BU38-F1
#
_entry.id   AF-A0A0F9BU38-F1
#
_cell.length_a   1.000
_cell.length_b   1.000
_cell.length_c   1.000
_cell.angle_alpha   90.00
_cell.angle_beta   90.00
_cell.angle_gamma   90.00
#
_symmetry.space_group_name_H-M   'P 1'
#
loop_
_entity.id
_entity.type
_entity.pdbx_description
1 polymer ?
#
loop_
_entity_poly.entity_id
_entity_poly.type
_entity_poly.pdbx_seq_one_letter_code
_entity_poly.pdbx_strand_id
1 'polypeptide(L)'
;MNQKDRLLKALERQPVDRPPAAVPTQNATAEVMEKSGYKWPSAQKNAKDMAGLAWACHEIAGIESVRIPFDINIEAEVMGCKTR
;
A
#
# COMPACT_ATOMS: atom_id res chain seq x y z
N MET A 1 2.51 20.35 8.18
CA MET A 1 3.04 19.65 6.98
C MET A 1 2.00 18.63 6.52
N ASN A 2 1.76 18.42 5.21
CA ASN A 2 0.87 17.33 4.79
C ASN A 2 1.60 15.98 4.83
N GLN A 3 0.89 14.86 4.68
CA GLN A 3 1.46 13.50 4.78
C GLN A 3 2.55 13.24 3.73
N LYS A 4 2.31 13.67 2.48
CA LYS A 4 3.26 13.52 1.37
C LYS A 4 4.57 14.27 1.65
N ASP A 5 4.47 15.55 1.99
CA ASP A 5 5.62 16.41 2.24
C ASP A 5 6.44 15.90 3.42
N ARG A 6 5.77 15.39 4.47
CA ARG A 6 6.44 14.82 5.65
C ARG A 6 7.25 13.59 5.29
N LEU A 7 6.68 12.68 4.51
CA LEU A 7 7.38 11.46 4.10
C LEU A 7 8.61 11.81 3.23
N LEU A 8 8.44 12.64 2.20
CA LEU A 8 9.53 13.00 1.29
C LEU A 8 10.68 13.71 2.02
N LYS A 9 10.36 14.69 2.88
CA LYS A 9 11.37 15.38 3.69
C LYS A 9 12.10 14.46 4.67
N ALA A 10 11.37 13.55 5.32
CA ALA A 10 11.98 12.59 6.23
C ALA A 10 12.97 11.66 5.49
N LEU A 11 12.62 11.20 4.29
CA LEU A 11 13.51 10.39 3.44
C LEU A 11 14.76 11.15 3.01
N GLU A 12 14.64 12.45 2.74
CA GLU A 12 15.74 13.36 2.42
C GLU A 12 16.51 13.87 3.65
N ARG A 13 16.17 13.40 4.86
CA ARG A 13 16.77 13.84 6.14
C ARG A 13 16.63 15.34 6.41
N GLN A 14 15.58 15.96 5.88
CA GLN A 14 15.21 17.34 6.16
C GLN A 14 14.39 17.44 7.46
N PRO A 15 14.34 18.62 8.11
CA PRO A 15 13.47 18.85 9.27
C PRO A 15 11.99 18.60 8.96
N VAL A 16 11.30 17.91 9.87
CA VAL A 16 9.86 17.59 9.80
C VAL A 16 9.17 17.94 11.12
N ASP A 17 7.84 18.09 11.09
CA ASP A 17 7.03 18.39 12.28
C ASP A 17 6.92 17.21 13.26
N ARG A 18 6.96 15.97 12.73
CA ARG A 18 7.08 14.70 13.48
C ARG A 18 7.50 13.56 12.54
N PRO A 19 7.89 12.38 13.05
CA PRO A 19 8.09 11.20 12.19
C PRO A 19 6.82 10.83 11.38
N PRO A 20 6.96 10.44 10.09
CA PRO A 20 5.83 9.95 9.29
C PRO A 20 5.45 8.51 9.70
N ALA A 21 4.15 8.22 9.76
CA ALA A 21 3.62 6.88 9.97
C ALA A 21 3.27 6.21 8.62
N ALA A 22 4.27 6.13 7.72
CA ALA A 22 4.15 5.49 6.40
C ALA A 22 4.66 4.05 6.44
N VAL A 23 4.12 3.18 5.58
CA VAL A 23 4.53 1.78 5.47
C VAL A 23 5.02 1.50 4.03
N PRO A 24 6.33 1.31 3.80
CA PRO A 24 6.87 1.08 2.45
C PRO A 24 6.67 -0.37 1.96
N THR A 25 6.32 -1.29 2.85
CA THR A 25 6.06 -2.71 2.55
C THR A 25 4.57 -2.97 2.33
N GLN A 26 4.21 -4.21 1.98
CA GLN A 26 2.80 -4.62 1.90
C GLN A 26 2.12 -4.40 3.27
N ASN A 27 0.95 -3.76 3.27
CA ASN A 27 0.24 -3.34 4.49
C ASN A 27 -1.25 -3.73 4.52
N ALA A 28 -1.75 -4.47 3.52
CA ALA A 28 -3.13 -4.95 3.54
C ALA A 28 -3.28 -6.12 4.52
N THR A 29 -4.34 -6.08 5.32
CA THR A 29 -4.68 -7.11 6.31
C THR A 29 -6.05 -7.72 6.00
N ALA A 30 -6.32 -8.92 6.54
CA ALA A 30 -7.63 -9.57 6.37
C ALA A 30 -8.79 -8.70 6.88
N GLU A 31 -8.58 -7.97 7.99
CA GLU A 31 -9.59 -7.06 8.55
C GLU A 31 -9.89 -5.87 7.63
N VAL A 32 -8.88 -5.29 6.99
CA VAL A 32 -9.09 -4.22 6.00
C VAL A 32 -9.83 -4.75 4.77
N MET A 33 -9.52 -5.97 4.32
CA MET A 33 -10.24 -6.62 3.22
C MET A 33 -11.71 -6.89 3.56
N GLU A 34 -12.00 -7.33 4.79
CA GLU A 34 -13.36 -7.54 5.27
C GLU A 34 -14.15 -6.23 5.31
N LYS A 35 -13.58 -5.18 5.92
CA LYS A 35 -14.25 -3.89 6.08
C LYS A 35 -14.44 -3.13 4.77
N SER A 36 -13.50 -3.26 3.82
CA SER A 36 -13.55 -2.53 2.56
C SER A 36 -14.26 -3.27 1.42
N GLY A 37 -14.40 -4.60 1.52
CA GLY A 37 -14.93 -5.45 0.47
C GLY A 37 -13.93 -5.77 -0.66
N TYR A 38 -12.76 -5.11 -0.70
CA TYR A 38 -11.70 -5.42 -1.66
C TYR A 38 -10.83 -6.56 -1.12
N LYS A 39 -10.86 -7.71 -1.80
CA LYS A 39 -10.24 -8.95 -1.30
C LYS A 39 -9.20 -9.48 -2.27
N TRP A 40 -8.21 -10.20 -1.74
CA TRP A 40 -7.39 -11.09 -2.56
C TRP A 40 -8.22 -12.31 -2.98
N PRO A 41 -7.98 -12.89 -4.17
CA PRO A 41 -6.94 -12.51 -5.14
C PRO A 41 -7.36 -11.37 -6.10
N SER A 42 -8.60 -10.87 -6.03
CA SER A 42 -9.07 -9.84 -6.98
C SER A 42 -8.22 -8.57 -6.93
N ALA A 43 -7.94 -8.06 -5.74
CA ALA A 43 -7.11 -6.87 -5.53
C ALA A 43 -5.61 -7.08 -5.88
N GLN A 44 -5.17 -8.30 -6.20
CA GLN A 44 -3.83 -8.55 -6.74
C GLN A 44 -3.79 -8.43 -8.27
N LYS A 45 -4.92 -8.63 -8.96
CA LYS A 45 -4.99 -8.75 -10.43
C LYS A 45 -5.79 -7.65 -11.10
N ASN A 46 -6.75 -7.04 -10.39
CA ASN A 46 -7.62 -5.99 -10.91
C ASN A 46 -7.17 -4.62 -10.38
N ALA A 47 -6.95 -3.66 -11.30
CA ALA A 47 -6.46 -2.33 -10.94
C ALA A 47 -7.41 -1.55 -10.02
N LYS A 48 -8.72 -1.66 -10.21
CA LYS A 48 -9.72 -0.95 -9.41
C LYS A 48 -9.76 -1.50 -7.99
N ASP A 49 -9.77 -2.82 -7.86
CA ASP A 49 -9.77 -3.47 -6.55
C ASP A 49 -8.44 -3.27 -5.81
N MET A 50 -7.32 -3.22 -6.55
CA MET A 50 -6.00 -2.93 -5.99
C MET A 50 -5.95 -1.52 -5.41
N ALA A 51 -6.38 -0.52 -6.18
CA ALA A 51 -6.47 0.86 -5.73
C ALA A 51 -7.43 1.00 -4.54
N GLY A 52 -8.57 0.31 -4.59
CA GLY A 52 -9.56 0.29 -3.52
C GLY A 52 -9.01 -0.26 -2.20
N LEU A 53 -8.32 -1.40 -2.24
CA LEU A 53 -7.72 -2.00 -1.04
C LEU A 53 -6.57 -1.16 -0.48
N ALA A 54 -5.73 -0.58 -1.36
CA ALA A 54 -4.63 0.27 -0.92
C ALA A 54 -5.13 1.57 -0.28
N TRP A 55 -6.20 2.17 -0.84
CA TRP A 55 -6.88 3.32 -0.24
C TRP A 55 -7.53 2.97 1.09
N ALA A 56 -8.17 1.80 1.20
CA ALA A 56 -8.76 1.34 2.45
C ALA A 56 -7.71 1.18 3.58
N CYS A 57 -6.48 0.80 3.27
CA CYS A 57 -5.40 0.77 4.27
C CYS A 57 -5.08 2.17 4.83
N HIS A 58 -5.12 3.20 3.98
CA HIS A 58 -4.98 4.59 4.40
C HIS A 58 -6.16 5.04 5.27
N GLU A 59 -7.38 4.86 4.77
CA GLU A 59 -8.61 5.36 5.42
C GLU A 59 -8.95 4.62 6.72
N ILE A 60 -8.83 3.29 6.76
CA ILE A 60 -9.28 2.47 7.89
C ILE A 60 -8.18 2.39 8.96
N ALA A 61 -6.92 2.21 8.57
CA ALA A 61 -5.82 2.03 9.50
C ALA A 61 -5.02 3.33 9.78
N GLY A 62 -5.36 4.44 9.10
CA GLY A 62 -4.71 5.74 9.30
C GLY A 62 -3.26 5.79 8.80
N ILE A 63 -2.85 4.86 7.94
CA ILE A 63 -1.48 4.79 7.42
C ILE A 63 -1.22 6.02 6.54
N GLU A 64 -0.17 6.77 6.80
CA GLU A 64 0.13 8.04 6.11
C GLU A 64 0.76 7.85 4.72
N SER A 65 0.40 6.76 4.04
CA SER A 65 0.85 6.40 2.70
C SER A 65 -0.10 5.40 2.06
N VAL A 66 -0.26 5.47 0.74
CA VAL A 66 -0.92 4.44 -0.07
C VAL A 66 0.17 3.59 -0.73
N ARG A 67 0.13 2.26 -0.54
CA ARG A 67 1.13 1.32 -1.06
C ARG A 67 0.46 0.27 -1.94
N ILE A 68 1.02 0.05 -3.12
CA ILE A 68 0.70 -1.04 -4.04
C ILE A 68 2.01 -1.69 -4.52
N PRO A 69 2.00 -2.96 -5.02
CA PRO A 69 0.91 -3.93 -5.03
C PRO A 69 0.79 -4.63 -3.66
N PHE A 70 0.48 -5.93 -3.63
CA PHE A 70 0.38 -6.72 -2.39
C PHE A 70 1.27 -7.97 -2.35
N ASP A 71 2.15 -8.12 -3.33
CA ASP A 71 3.19 -9.14 -3.40
C ASP A 71 4.48 -8.53 -3.95
N ILE A 72 5.44 -9.40 -4.31
CA ILE A 72 6.72 -9.05 -4.95
C ILE A 72 6.95 -9.91 -6.20
N ASN A 73 5.90 -10.50 -6.78
CA ASN A 73 6.02 -11.50 -7.83
C ASN A 73 5.76 -10.94 -9.23
N ILE A 74 5.21 -9.72 -9.36
CA ILE A 74 4.82 -9.14 -10.65
C ILE A 74 5.93 -9.24 -11.70
N GLU A 75 7.15 -8.84 -11.36
CA GLU A 75 8.28 -8.88 -12.30
C GLU A 75 8.63 -10.32 -12.70
N ALA A 76 8.61 -11.26 -11.76
CA ALA A 76 8.88 -12.67 -12.02
C ALA A 76 7.79 -13.30 -12.91
N GLU A 77 6.52 -12.98 -12.68
CA GLU A 77 5.39 -13.42 -13.51
C GLU A 77 5.53 -12.94 -14.94
N VAL A 78 5.90 -11.67 -15.13
CA VAL A 78 6.16 -11.09 -16.46
C VAL A 78 7.33 -11.79 -17.16
N MET A 79 8.33 -12.27 -16.40
CA MET A 79 9.45 -13.06 -16.92
C MET A 79 9.12 -14.55 -17.15
N GLY A 80 7.87 -14.99 -16.91
CA GLY A 80 7.41 -16.35 -17.20
C GLY A 80 7.41 -17.30 -16.00
N CYS A 81 7.70 -16.83 -14.79
CA CYS A 81 7.47 -17.63 -13.59
C CYS A 81 5.97 -17.86 -13.39
N LYS A 82 5.59 -19.09 -13.03
CA LYS A 82 4.22 -19.42 -12.66
C LYS A 82 4.03 -19.17 -11.17
N THR A 83 3.08 -18.30 -10.83
CA THR A 83 2.61 -18.12 -9.46
C THR A 83 1.31 -18.90 -9.23
N ARG A 84 1.05 -19.20 -7.96
CA ARG A 84 -0.05 -20.07 -7.51
C ARG A 84 -1.42 -19.44 -7.72
#